data_AF-A0A7S1QNK1-F1
#
_entry.id   AF-A0A7S1QNK1-F1
#
_cell.length_a   1.000
_cell.length_b   1.000
_cell.length_c   1.000
_cell.angle_alpha   90.00
_cell.angle_beta   90.00
_cell.angle_gamma   90.00
#
_symmetry.space_group_name_H-M   'P 1'
#
loop_
_entity.id
_entity.type
_entity.pdbx_description
1 polymer ?
#
loop_
_entity_poly.entity_id
_entity_poly.type
_entity_poly.pdbx_seq_one_letter_code
_entity_poly.pdbx_strand_id
1 'polypeptide(L)'
;ENTPLDTVVRRAQTRAKVQPSRLDFASPKDAFGAITQRGSAIGVPREKLNLASRHYNLNNVIFNPLHHGGPDAVVDECHGNAYRLLLRCVDGDRAEVEGAVARLQEDGFVNYFP
;
A
#
# COMPACT_ATOMS: atom_id res chain seq x y z
N GLU A 1 -8.15 -2.35 -0.43
CA GLU A 1 -8.02 -3.74 -0.91
C GLU A 1 -8.25 -3.82 -2.42
N ASN A 2 -7.50 -4.69 -3.11
CA ASN A 2 -7.69 -5.04 -4.53
C ASN A 2 -7.95 -3.84 -5.46
N THR A 3 -7.24 -2.73 -5.24
CA THR A 3 -7.50 -1.46 -5.94
C THR A 3 -6.17 -0.88 -6.43
N PRO A 4 -5.95 -0.77 -7.74
CA PRO A 4 -4.76 -0.13 -8.30
C PRO A 4 -4.62 1.33 -7.86
N LEU A 5 -3.37 1.80 -7.73
CA LEU A 5 -3.06 3.15 -7.27
C LEU A 5 -3.77 4.24 -8.10
N ASP A 6 -3.80 4.11 -9.42
CA ASP A 6 -4.49 5.07 -10.31
C ASP A 6 -5.98 5.21 -9.98
N THR A 7 -6.62 4.11 -9.55
CA THR A 7 -8.02 4.13 -9.14
C THR A 7 -8.19 4.84 -7.80
N VAL A 8 -7.23 4.71 -6.88
CA VAL A 8 -7.19 5.46 -5.62
C VAL A 8 -7.03 6.96 -5.89
N VAL A 9 -6.09 7.35 -6.76
CA VAL A 9 -5.85 8.75 -7.17
C VAL A 9 -7.09 9.35 -7.84
N ARG A 10 -7.67 8.65 -8.82
CA ARG A 10 -8.91 9.08 -9.49
C ARG A 10 -10.07 9.23 -8.50
N ARG A 11 -10.13 8.38 -7.48
CA ARG A 11 -11.15 8.48 -6.42
C ARG A 11 -10.96 9.74 -5.58
N ALA A 12 -9.74 10.04 -5.16
CA ALA A 12 -9.43 11.29 -4.45
C ALA A 12 -9.77 12.53 -5.31
N GLN A 13 -9.47 12.49 -6.61
CA GLN A 13 -9.82 13.56 -7.53
C GLN A 13 -11.33 13.77 -7.67
N THR A 14 -12.09 12.70 -7.88
CA THR A 14 -13.53 12.79 -8.15
C THR A 14 -14.34 13.10 -6.90
N ARG A 15 -14.00 12.48 -5.75
CA ARG A 15 -14.76 12.54 -4.49
C ARG A 15 -14.27 13.64 -3.54
N ALA A 16 -12.95 13.83 -3.43
CA ALA A 16 -12.36 14.84 -2.54
C ALA A 16 -11.93 16.13 -3.27
N LYS A 17 -12.06 16.16 -4.61
CA LYS A 17 -11.65 17.29 -5.47
C LYS A 17 -10.17 17.66 -5.31
N VAL A 18 -9.34 16.66 -5.07
CA VAL A 18 -7.88 16.81 -4.94
C VAL A 18 -7.23 16.70 -6.31
N GLN A 19 -6.34 17.64 -6.64
CA GLN A 19 -5.55 17.55 -7.87
C GLN A 19 -4.50 16.44 -7.74
N PRO A 20 -4.27 15.60 -8.76
CA PRO A 20 -3.27 14.52 -8.69
C PRO A 20 -1.87 15.00 -8.31
N SER A 21 -1.45 16.18 -8.78
CA SER A 21 -0.15 16.80 -8.46
C SER A 21 0.03 17.17 -6.98
N ARG A 22 -1.04 17.10 -6.19
CA ARG A 22 -1.03 17.37 -4.75
C ARG A 22 -1.07 16.10 -3.91
N LEU A 23 -1.05 14.92 -4.54
CA LEU A 23 -1.00 13.64 -3.87
C LEU A 23 0.32 12.97 -4.21
N ASP A 24 0.98 12.45 -3.18
CA ASP A 24 2.20 11.68 -3.33
C ASP A 24 2.11 10.40 -2.48
N PHE A 25 2.75 9.33 -2.93
CA PHE A 25 2.74 8.02 -2.29
C PHE A 25 4.15 7.45 -2.27
N ALA A 26 4.56 6.91 -1.12
CA ALA A 26 5.95 6.50 -0.85
C ALA A 26 6.54 5.51 -1.88
N SER A 27 5.68 4.66 -2.48
CA SER A 27 6.03 3.90 -3.67
C SER A 27 4.75 3.39 -4.34
N PRO A 28 4.76 3.14 -5.66
CA PRO A 28 3.75 2.27 -6.25
C PRO A 28 3.83 0.90 -5.58
N LYS A 29 2.67 0.32 -5.28
CA LYS A 29 2.48 -1.02 -4.74
C LYS A 29 1.58 -1.80 -5.68
N ASP A 30 1.54 -3.11 -5.50
CA ASP A 30 0.64 -3.99 -6.25
C ASP A 30 -0.82 -3.54 -6.14
N ALA A 31 -1.67 -4.03 -7.06
CA ALA A 31 -3.09 -3.77 -6.98
C ALA A 31 -3.84 -4.81 -6.13
N PHE A 32 -3.30 -6.02 -6.02
CA PHE A 32 -4.01 -7.19 -5.46
C PHE A 32 -3.54 -7.50 -4.05
N GLY A 33 -4.49 -7.63 -3.12
CA GLY A 33 -4.25 -7.81 -1.69
C GLY A 33 -4.69 -6.63 -0.83
N ALA A 34 -4.38 -6.74 0.46
CA ALA A 34 -4.62 -5.71 1.46
C ALA A 34 -3.33 -4.88 1.65
N ILE A 35 -3.31 -3.70 1.03
CA ILE A 35 -2.12 -2.85 0.99
C ILE A 35 -2.34 -1.62 1.86
N THR A 36 -1.36 -1.36 2.73
CA THR A 36 -1.26 -0.15 3.53
C THR A 36 0.01 0.58 3.12
N GLN A 37 -0.10 1.87 2.82
CA GLN A 37 1.02 2.70 2.46
C GLN A 37 0.84 4.12 2.97
N ARG A 38 1.95 4.84 3.11
CA ARG A 38 1.94 6.28 3.43
C ARG A 38 1.76 7.09 2.14
N GLY A 39 1.12 8.22 2.29
CA GLY A 39 1.03 9.25 1.26
C GLY A 39 0.89 10.63 1.90
N SER A 40 1.17 11.67 1.11
CA SER A 40 0.98 13.06 1.49
C SER A 40 -0.07 13.70 0.59
N ALA A 41 -0.70 14.75 1.13
CA ALA A 41 -1.64 15.57 0.40
C ALA A 41 -1.39 17.05 0.71
N ILE A 42 -1.06 17.85 -0.31
CA ILE A 42 -0.71 19.27 -0.12
C ILE A 42 -1.97 20.14 -0.20
N GLY A 43 -2.22 20.91 0.86
CA GLY A 43 -3.36 21.84 0.92
C GLY A 43 -4.72 21.14 0.87
N VAL A 44 -4.81 19.92 1.39
CA VAL A 44 -6.04 19.15 1.48
C VAL A 44 -6.46 19.00 2.95
N PRO A 45 -7.63 19.54 3.36
CA PRO A 45 -8.19 19.30 4.68
C PRO A 45 -8.47 17.81 4.93
N ARG A 46 -8.31 17.36 6.17
CA ARG A 46 -8.51 15.94 6.56
C ARG A 46 -9.91 15.45 6.21
N GLU A 47 -10.90 16.31 6.41
CA GLU A 47 -12.32 16.04 6.17
C GLU A 47 -12.57 15.72 4.70
N LYS A 48 -11.87 16.40 3.78
CA LYS A 48 -12.00 16.14 2.34
C LYS A 48 -11.44 14.77 1.96
N LEU A 49 -10.29 14.37 2.50
CA LEU A 49 -9.72 13.04 2.22
C LEU A 49 -10.64 11.92 2.69
N ASN A 50 -11.29 12.07 3.83
CA ASN A 50 -12.23 11.08 4.34
C ASN A 50 -13.42 10.85 3.39
N LEU A 51 -13.86 11.87 2.63
CA LEU A 51 -14.91 11.71 1.60
C LEU A 51 -14.48 10.80 0.44
N ALA A 52 -13.18 10.67 0.19
CA ALA A 52 -12.64 9.74 -0.79
C ALA A 52 -12.56 8.30 -0.27
N SER A 53 -12.82 8.04 1.00
CA SER A 53 -12.88 6.67 1.52
C SER A 53 -14.09 5.91 0.97
N ARG A 54 -14.00 4.58 0.97
CA ARG A 54 -15.00 3.61 0.53
C ARG A 54 -15.14 2.53 1.59
N HIS A 55 -15.92 2.80 2.64
CA HIS A 55 -16.05 1.91 3.80
C HIS A 55 -16.92 0.68 3.53
N TYR A 56 -18.01 0.84 2.77
CA TYR A 56 -19.06 -0.17 2.62
C TYR A 56 -18.96 -1.02 1.35
N ASN A 57 -17.81 -1.01 0.67
CA ASN A 57 -17.58 -1.85 -0.50
C ASN A 57 -16.76 -3.07 -0.09
N LEU A 58 -16.99 -4.20 -0.77
CA LEU A 58 -16.21 -5.43 -0.57
C LEU A 58 -14.70 -5.17 -0.64
N ASN A 59 -14.27 -4.39 -1.64
CA ASN A 59 -12.89 -3.93 -1.75
C ASN A 59 -12.82 -2.50 -1.20
N ASN A 60 -12.52 -2.34 0.08
CA ASN A 60 -12.50 -1.02 0.69
C ASN A 60 -11.30 -0.17 0.21
N VAL A 61 -11.42 1.15 0.33
CA VAL A 61 -10.30 2.10 0.18
C VAL A 61 -10.44 3.08 1.32
N ILE A 62 -9.45 3.16 2.20
CA ILE A 62 -9.55 3.98 3.42
C ILE A 62 -8.41 4.99 3.42
N PHE A 63 -8.76 6.28 3.42
CA PHE A 63 -7.83 7.35 3.74
C PHE A 63 -7.89 7.59 5.24
N ASN A 64 -6.72 7.60 5.90
CA ASN A 64 -6.59 7.87 7.33
C ASN A 64 -5.58 9.00 7.57
N PRO A 65 -6.03 10.28 7.61
CA PRO A 65 -5.14 11.42 7.79
C PRO A 65 -4.51 11.42 9.20
N LEU A 66 -3.20 11.21 9.29
CA LEU A 66 -2.49 11.08 10.57
C LEU A 66 -2.11 12.45 11.17
N HIS A 67 -1.29 13.22 10.46
CA HIS A 67 -0.71 14.47 10.94
C HIS A 67 -0.76 15.56 9.87
N HIS A 68 -0.75 16.82 10.30
CA HIS A 68 -0.45 17.95 9.42
C HIS A 68 1.06 18.16 9.46
N GLY A 69 1.71 18.10 8.29
CA GLY A 69 3.11 18.44 8.14
C GLY A 69 3.30 19.92 7.85
N GLY A 70 4.55 20.39 7.97
CA GLY A 70 4.97 21.69 7.47
C GLY A 70 5.00 21.74 5.93
N PRO A 71 5.29 22.92 5.35
CA PRO A 71 5.32 23.11 3.89
C PRO A 71 6.29 22.17 3.15
N ASP A 72 7.33 21.68 3.83
CA ASP A 72 8.35 20.76 3.27
C ASP A 72 8.13 19.29 3.67
N ALA A 73 6.95 18.93 4.18
CA ALA A 73 6.66 17.56 4.56
C ALA A 73 6.53 16.66 3.31
N VAL A 74 7.63 16.04 2.93
CA VAL A 74 7.70 15.02 1.88
C VAL A 74 7.31 13.66 2.47
N VAL A 75 6.71 12.78 1.66
CA VAL A 75 6.54 11.38 2.07
C VAL A 75 7.92 10.75 2.10
N ASP A 76 8.38 10.28 3.26
CA ASP A 76 9.62 9.51 3.35
C ASP A 76 9.64 8.37 2.33
N GLU A 77 10.79 8.18 1.69
CA GLU A 77 11.02 7.04 0.80
C GLU A 77 10.74 5.72 1.52
N CYS A 78 10.19 4.75 0.78
CA CYS A 78 9.87 3.44 1.35
C CYS A 78 11.16 2.63 1.60
N HIS A 79 11.58 2.52 2.86
CA HIS A 79 12.76 1.73 3.25
C HIS A 79 12.54 0.21 3.31
N GLY A 80 11.31 -0.26 3.06
CA GLY A 80 10.98 -1.68 3.09
C GLY A 80 9.49 -1.94 3.24
N ASN A 81 9.09 -3.20 3.04
CA ASN A 81 7.70 -3.64 3.15
C ASN A 81 7.62 -4.90 4.01
N ALA A 82 6.63 -4.95 4.90
CA ALA A 82 6.28 -6.16 5.61
C ALA A 82 5.24 -6.93 4.79
N TYR A 83 5.57 -8.16 4.40
CA TYR A 83 4.68 -9.03 3.63
C TYR A 83 4.06 -10.11 4.51
N ARG A 84 2.78 -10.38 4.30
CA ARG A 84 2.09 -11.54 4.86
C ARG A 84 1.47 -12.33 3.71
N LEU A 85 2.08 -13.46 3.39
CA LEU A 85 1.70 -14.29 2.25
C LEU A 85 1.02 -15.58 2.73
N LEU A 86 0.08 -16.08 1.93
CA LEU A 86 -0.57 -17.36 2.14
C LEU A 86 -0.46 -18.17 0.85
N LEU A 87 0.46 -19.12 0.85
CA LEU A 87 0.59 -20.07 -0.25
C LEU A 87 -0.44 -21.19 -0.05
N ARG A 88 -1.25 -21.45 -1.08
CA ARG A 88 -2.24 -22.53 -1.11
C ARG A 88 -1.74 -23.62 -2.04
N CYS A 89 -2.12 -24.86 -1.77
CA CYS A 89 -1.77 -26.02 -2.60
C CYS A 89 -0.25 -26.13 -2.83
N VAL A 90 0.52 -26.12 -1.73
CA VAL A 90 1.97 -26.31 -1.77
C VAL A 90 2.25 -27.80 -1.80
N ASP A 91 3.04 -28.25 -2.77
CA ASP A 91 3.52 -29.62 -2.84
C ASP A 91 4.62 -29.88 -1.81
N GLY A 92 4.73 -31.13 -1.37
CA GLY A 92 5.69 -31.56 -0.36
C GLY A 92 5.11 -31.69 1.04
N ASP A 93 5.89 -32.27 1.94
CA ASP A 93 5.52 -32.42 3.34
C ASP A 93 5.89 -31.18 4.17
N ARG A 94 5.49 -31.20 5.44
CA ARG A 94 5.72 -30.07 6.35
C ARG A 94 7.21 -29.80 6.56
N ALA A 95 8.04 -30.82 6.64
CA ALA A 95 9.47 -30.68 6.91
C ALA A 95 10.20 -30.10 5.70
N GLU A 96 9.81 -30.50 4.49
CA GLU A 96 10.32 -29.93 3.23
C GLU A 96 10.03 -28.43 3.12
N VAL A 97 8.79 -28.03 3.44
CA VAL A 97 8.37 -26.62 3.41
C VAL A 97 9.08 -25.81 4.49
N GLU A 98 9.12 -26.29 5.74
CA GLU A 98 9.81 -25.60 6.84
C GLU A 98 11.32 -25.47 6.56
N GLY A 99 11.95 -26.51 6.01
CA GLY A 99 13.34 -26.47 5.58
C GLY A 99 13.61 -25.47 4.45
N ALA A 100 12.70 -25.35 3.48
CA ALA A 100 12.82 -24.35 2.43
C ALA A 100 12.68 -22.91 2.95
N VAL A 101 11.75 -22.67 3.88
CA VAL A 101 11.58 -21.35 4.53
C VAL A 101 12.80 -20.99 5.38
N ALA A 102 13.36 -21.95 6.12
CA ALA A 102 14.57 -21.75 6.91
C ALA A 102 15.76 -21.32 6.03
N ARG A 103 16.00 -22.02 4.91
CA ARG A 103 17.04 -21.64 3.94
C ARG A 103 16.83 -20.23 3.38
N LEU A 104 15.60 -19.87 3.04
CA LEU A 104 15.29 -18.52 2.56
C LEU A 104 15.62 -17.44 3.61
N GLN A 105 15.43 -17.75 4.90
CA GLN A 105 15.76 -16.85 6.00
C GLN A 105 17.27 -16.74 6.25
N GLU A 106 18.01 -17.83 6.09
CA GLU A 106 19.46 -17.89 6.33
C GLU A 106 20.28 -17.32 5.16
N ASP A 107 19.97 -17.78 3.94
CA ASP A 107 20.75 -17.47 2.74
C ASP A 107 20.24 -16.23 1.98
N GLY A 108 18.99 -15.81 2.26
CA GLY A 108 18.31 -14.77 1.51
C GLY A 108 17.87 -15.23 0.11
N PHE A 109 17.71 -14.27 -0.80
CA PHE A 109 17.29 -14.52 -2.17
C PHE A 109 17.94 -13.54 -3.15
N VAL A 110 18.03 -13.92 -4.42
CA VAL A 110 18.53 -13.04 -5.50
C VAL A 110 17.51 -11.94 -5.77
N ASN A 111 17.95 -10.68 -5.74
CA ASN A 111 17.10 -9.52 -5.94
C ASN A 111 16.78 -9.29 -7.43
N TYR A 112 15.62 -9.76 -7.87
CA TYR A 112 15.11 -9.57 -9.24
C TYR A 112 14.15 -8.39 -9.34
N PHE A 113 14.08 -7.76 -10.53
CA PHE A 113 12.96 -6.91 -10.90
C PHE A 113 11.80 -7.82 -11.38
N PRO A 114 10.67 -7.85 -10.66
CA PRO A 114 9.52 -8.69 -11.01
C PRO A 114 8.73 -8.19 -12.22
#